data_AF-L8H4K5-F1
#
_entry.id   AF-L8H4K5-F1
#
_cell.length_a   1.000
_cell.length_b   1.000
_cell.length_c   1.000
_cell.angle_alpha   90.00
_cell.angle_beta   90.00
_cell.angle_gamma   90.00
#
_symmetry.space_group_name_H-M   'P 1'
#
loop_
_entity.id
_entity.type
_entity.pdbx_description
1 polymer ?
#
loop_
_entity_poly.entity_id
_entity_poly.type
_entity_poly.pdbx_seq_one_letter_code
_entity_poly.pdbx_strand_id
1 'polypeptide(L)'
;MSNKNEELCPQNFRDANEVLNNTTDLLLLIIAIFLPPITVLLKRGVDIHLLINILLWIFLFWIGGVLHAWYIVFVTEGSLLDKK
;
A
#
# COMPACT_ATOMS: atom_id res chain seq x y z
N MET A 1 -58.58 4.41 8.04
CA MET A 1 -57.83 4.86 6.85
C MET A 1 -56.98 6.05 7.26
N SER A 2 -55.71 5.82 7.65
CA SER A 2 -54.72 6.87 7.80
C SER A 2 -53.80 6.79 6.58
N ASN A 3 -54.03 7.69 5.63
CA ASN A 3 -53.14 7.99 4.52
C ASN A 3 -52.51 9.32 4.89
N LYS A 4 -51.19 9.42 4.77
CA LYS A 4 -50.45 10.50 4.12
C LYS A 4 -49.02 10.55 4.66
N ASN A 5 -48.09 10.15 3.79
CA ASN A 5 -46.79 10.82 3.67
C ASN A 5 -45.84 10.60 4.88
N GLU A 6 -45.38 9.37 5.08
CA GLU A 6 -44.11 9.17 5.75
C GLU A 6 -43.01 9.55 4.76
N GLU A 7 -42.37 10.70 5.01
CA GLU A 7 -41.14 11.10 4.34
C GLU A 7 -40.10 10.00 4.57
N LEU A 8 -39.82 9.21 3.53
CA LEU A 8 -38.73 8.24 3.52
C LEU A 8 -37.40 9.00 3.41
N CYS A 9 -36.98 9.66 4.49
CA CYS A 9 -35.61 10.13 4.62
C CYS A 9 -34.70 8.90 4.48
N PRO A 10 -33.78 8.88 3.51
CA PRO A 10 -33.16 7.64 3.06
C PRO A 10 -32.30 7.06 4.18
N GLN A 11 -32.76 5.95 4.79
CA GLN A 11 -31.87 5.01 5.48
C GLN A 11 -30.67 4.66 4.57
N ASN A 12 -30.94 4.63 3.26
CA ASN A 12 -29.99 4.54 2.15
C ASN A 12 -28.80 5.54 2.22
N PHE A 13 -28.93 6.72 2.82
CA PHE A 13 -27.79 7.65 2.91
C PHE A 13 -26.76 7.19 3.93
N ARG A 14 -27.19 6.67 5.09
CA ARG A 14 -26.25 6.13 6.08
C ARG A 14 -25.66 4.79 5.61
N ASP A 15 -26.47 3.98 4.93
CA ASP A 15 -26.05 2.71 4.33
C ASP A 15 -25.04 2.91 3.18
N ALA A 16 -25.26 3.92 2.33
CA ALA A 16 -24.33 4.27 1.24
C ALA A 16 -22.98 4.77 1.76
N ASN A 17 -22.95 5.51 2.88
CA ASN A 17 -21.70 5.94 3.50
C ASN A 17 -20.95 4.78 4.16
N GLU A 18 -21.66 3.81 4.75
CA GLU A 18 -21.04 2.60 5.30
C GLU A 18 -20.43 1.72 4.19
N VAL A 19 -21.14 1.54 3.07
CA VAL A 19 -20.63 0.83 1.88
C VAL A 19 -19.44 1.57 1.25
N LEU A 20 -19.49 2.91 1.17
CA LEU A 20 -18.39 3.73 0.65
C LEU A 20 -17.13 3.58 1.52
N ASN A 21 -17.28 3.60 2.85
CA ASN A 21 -16.16 3.43 3.78
C ASN A 21 -15.54 2.04 3.65
N ASN A 22 -16.34 0.98 3.59
CA ASN A 22 -15.85 -0.40 3.46
C ASN A 22 -15.12 -0.65 2.14
N THR A 23 -15.60 -0.07 1.03
CA THR A 23 -14.98 -0.22 -0.29
C THR A 23 -13.65 0.53 -0.37
N THR A 24 -13.61 1.76 0.18
CA THR A 24 -12.39 2.58 0.26
C THR A 24 -11.33 1.89 1.12
N ASP A 25 -11.75 1.28 2.22
CA ASP A 25 -10.88 0.53 3.11
C ASP A 25 -10.26 -0.70 2.45
N LEU A 26 -11.06 -1.43 1.68
CA LEU A 26 -10.60 -2.60 0.91
C LEU A 26 -9.65 -2.17 -0.21
N LEU A 27 -9.95 -1.05 -0.89
CA LEU A 27 -9.07 -0.47 -1.89
C LEU A 27 -7.71 -0.05 -1.29
N LEU A 28 -7.70 0.58 -0.11
CA LEU A 28 -6.47 0.91 0.60
C LEU A 28 -5.70 -0.35 1.01
N LEU A 29 -6.38 -1.44 1.38
CA LEU A 29 -5.72 -2.72 1.67
C LEU A 29 -5.03 -3.30 0.42
N ILE A 30 -5.68 -3.25 -0.74
CA ILE A 30 -5.10 -3.71 -2.02
C ILE A 30 -3.87 -2.89 -2.39
N ILE A 31 -3.96 -1.55 -2.27
CA ILE A 31 -2.81 -0.67 -2.53
C ILE A 31 -1.69 -0.90 -1.50
N ALA A 32 -2.03 -1.33 -0.28
CA ALA A 32 -1.04 -1.59 0.78
C ALA A 32 -0.13 -2.78 0.47
N ILE A 33 -0.55 -3.68 -0.42
CA ILE A 33 0.27 -4.80 -0.87
C ILE A 33 1.41 -4.32 -1.78
N PHE A 34 1.15 -3.32 -2.62
CA PHE A 34 2.13 -2.80 -3.57
C PHE A 34 2.97 -1.65 -3.00
N LEU A 35 2.34 -0.73 -2.25
CA LEU A 35 3.00 0.42 -1.62
C LEU A 35 2.58 0.52 -0.13
N PRO A 36 3.08 -0.40 0.71
CA PRO A 36 2.76 -0.46 2.13
C PRO A 36 2.99 0.85 2.92
N PRO A 37 3.99 1.70 2.64
CA PRO A 37 4.14 2.97 3.37
C PRO A 37 3.12 4.04 2.95
N ILE A 38 2.68 4.08 1.69
CA ILE A 38 1.76 5.13 1.22
C ILE A 38 0.35 4.91 1.76
N THR A 39 -0.08 3.66 1.91
CA THR A 39 -1.41 3.33 2.41
C THR A 39 -1.58 3.54 3.90
N VAL A 40 -0.54 3.28 4.69
CA VAL A 40 -0.54 3.56 6.14
C VAL A 40 -0.61 5.07 6.38
N LEU A 41 0.08 5.88 5.55
CA LEU A 41 0.02 7.34 5.64
C LEU A 41 -1.39 7.86 5.35
N LEU A 42 -2.07 7.30 4.35
CA LEU A 42 -3.41 7.70 3.94
C LEU A 42 -4.52 7.24 4.91
N LYS A 43 -4.38 6.04 5.51
CA LYS A 43 -5.39 5.45 6.41
C LYS A 43 -5.27 5.95 7.85
N ARG A 44 -4.04 6.11 8.35
CA ARG A 44 -3.76 6.26 9.79
C ARG A 44 -2.93 7.50 10.14
N GLY A 45 -2.38 8.20 9.14
CA GLY A 45 -1.52 9.37 9.35
C GLY A 45 -0.08 9.01 9.69
N VAL A 46 0.66 9.95 10.31
CA VAL A 46 2.06 9.76 10.71
C VAL A 46 2.10 9.01 12.05
N ASP A 47 2.07 7.69 11.97
CA ASP A 47 2.11 6.79 13.12
C ASP A 47 3.47 6.09 13.23
N ILE A 48 3.84 5.61 14.43
CA ILE A 48 5.08 4.82 14.64
C ILE A 48 5.13 3.57 13.75
N HIS A 49 3.96 3.00 13.44
CA HIS A 49 3.83 1.88 12.52
C HIS A 49 4.23 2.23 11.08
N LEU A 50 4.02 3.48 10.64
CA LEU A 50 4.47 3.97 9.34
C LEU A 50 6.01 3.99 9.27
N LEU A 51 6.65 4.51 10.32
CA LEU A 51 8.11 4.64 10.39
C LEU A 51 8.81 3.28 10.33
N ILE A 52 8.29 2.31 11.08
CA ILE A 52 8.79 0.93 11.07
C ILE A 52 8.63 0.28 9.70
N ASN A 53 7.49 0.48 9.04
CA ASN A 53 7.23 -0.11 7.74
C ASN A 53 8.10 0.50 6.62
N ILE A 54 8.36 1.80 6.68
CA ILE A 54 9.33 2.50 5.81
C ILE A 54 10.74 1.97 6.05
N LEU A 55 11.13 1.81 7.31
CA LEU A 55 12.45 1.31 7.69
C LEU A 55 12.65 -0.12 7.17
N LEU A 56 11.66 -1.00 7.36
CA LEU A 56 11.70 -2.38 6.85
C LEU A 56 11.80 -2.43 5.32
N TRP A 57 11.02 -1.60 4.62
CA TRP A 57 11.05 -1.55 3.17
C TRP A 57 12.42 -1.09 2.66
N ILE A 58 13.01 -0.07 3.28
CA ILE A 58 14.36 0.43 2.97
C ILE A 58 15.42 -0.63 3.27
N PHE A 59 15.42 -1.27 4.44
CA PHE A 59 16.42 -2.28 4.77
C PHE A 59 16.35 -3.51 3.86
N LEU A 60 15.15 -3.96 3.50
CA LEU A 60 14.96 -5.14 2.67
C LEU A 60 15.33 -4.88 1.20
N PHE A 61 14.91 -3.73 0.64
CA PHE A 61 15.32 -3.32 -0.70
C PHE A 61 16.79 -2.91 -0.77
N TRP A 62 17.38 -2.35 0.29
CA TRP A 62 18.79 -1.98 0.34
C TRP A 62 19.69 -3.20 0.26
N ILE A 63 19.42 -4.24 1.05
CA ILE A 63 20.17 -5.50 0.97
C ILE A 63 20.06 -6.11 -0.42
N GLY A 64 18.85 -6.14 -1.01
CA GLY A 64 18.65 -6.61 -2.39
C GLY A 64 19.43 -5.79 -3.42
N GLY A 65 19.44 -4.46 -3.29
CA GLY A 65 20.16 -3.55 -4.17
C GLY A 65 21.69 -3.69 -4.08
N VAL A 66 22.22 -3.88 -2.86
CA VAL A 66 23.67 -4.13 -2.66
C VAL A 66 24.06 -5.47 -3.26
N LEU A 67 23.29 -6.53 -3.01
CA LEU A 67 23.55 -7.84 -3.62
C LEU A 67 23.47 -7.78 -5.15
N HIS A 68 22.49 -7.05 -5.69
CA HIS A 68 22.34 -6.86 -7.13
C HIS A 68 23.55 -6.13 -7.73
N ALA A 69 24.05 -5.08 -7.06
CA ALA A 69 25.26 -4.38 -7.48
C ALA A 69 26.49 -5.30 -7.48
N TRP A 70 26.68 -6.10 -6.44
CA TRP A 70 27.76 -7.10 -6.41
C TRP A 70 27.62 -8.14 -7.51
N TYR A 71 26.42 -8.67 -7.74
CA TYR A 71 26.17 -9.60 -8.84
C TYR A 71 26.57 -9.00 -10.20
N ILE A 72 26.19 -7.74 -10.47
CA ILE A 72 26.57 -7.04 -11.70
C ILE A 72 28.10 -6.89 -11.80
N VAL A 73 28.79 -6.54 -10.72
CA VAL A 73 30.26 -6.41 -10.73
C VAL A 73 30.92 -7.76 -11.03
N PHE A 74 30.57 -8.82 -10.31
CA PHE A 74 31.15 -10.14 -10.52
C PHE A 74 30.84 -10.74 -11.90
N VAL A 75 29.61 -10.56 -12.40
CA VAL A 75 29.24 -11.06 -13.74
C VAL A 75 29.94 -10.27 -14.85
N THR A 76 30.16 -8.96 -14.62
CA THR A 76 30.89 -8.09 -15.57
C THR A 76 32.38 -8.44 -15.58
N GLU A 77 33.01 -8.60 -14.42
CA GLU A 77 34.43 -9.01 -14.34
C GLU A 77 34.66 -10.39 -14.98
N GLY A 78 33.78 -11.37 -14.78
CA GLY A 78 33.89 -12.68 -15.43
C GLY A 78 33.88 -12.61 -16.97
N SER A 79 33.16 -11.65 -17.55
CA SER A 79 33.08 -11.47 -19.02
C SER A 79 34.23 -10.64 -19.60
N LEU A 80 34.92 -9.84 -18.78
CA LEU A 80 36.13 -9.11 -19.22
C LEU A 80 37.40 -9.95 -19.12
N LEU A 81 37.40 -10.98 -18.29
CA LEU A 81 38.56 -11.85 -18.04
C LEU A 81 38.66 -13.00 -19.07
N ASP A 82 37.60 -13.28 -19.84
CA ASP A 82 37.59 -14.23 -20.96
C ASP A 82 38.18 -13.63 -22.26
N LYS A 83 38.30 -12.30 -22.34
CA LYS A 83 38.73 -11.57 -23.55
C LYS A 83 40.23 -11.22 -23.60
N LYS A 84 41.05 -11.68 -22.67
CA LYS A 84 42.47 -11.30 -22.52
C LYS A 84 43.39 -12.52 -22.55
#